data_AF-A0A0W8E5A6-F1
#
_entry.id   AF-A0A0W8E5A6-F1
#
_cell.length_a   1.000
_cell.length_b   1.000
_cell.length_c   1.000
_cell.angle_alpha   90.00
_cell.angle_beta   90.00
_cell.angle_gamma   90.00
#
_symmetry.space_group_name_H-M   'P 1'
#
loop_
_entity.id
_entity.type
_entity.pdbx_description
1 polymer ?
#
loop_
_entity_poly.entity_id
_entity_poly.type
_entity_poly.pdbx_seq_one_letter_code
_entity_poly.pdbx_strand_id
1 'polypeptide(L)' 'MDQEQIKRINELARIKKETGLTPEQEQEQKVLYRQYIDWIKGQVKTQLDEAALKNPPGSCSCGDPDCKHSH' A
#
# COMPACT_ATOMS: atom_id res chain seq x y z
N MET A 1 3.45 -1.02 -11.66
CA MET A 1 3.21 0.38 -11.25
C MET A 1 4.57 1.02 -11.24
N ASP A 2 4.76 2.00 -12.11
CA ASP A 2 6.09 2.49 -12.43
C ASP A 2 6.31 3.88 -11.84
N GLN A 3 7.59 4.26 -11.69
CA GLN A 3 7.95 5.56 -11.11
C GLN A 3 7.36 6.73 -11.91
N GLU A 4 7.24 6.59 -13.22
CA GLU A 4 6.63 7.59 -14.10
C GLU A 4 5.12 7.75 -13.82
N GLN A 5 4.41 6.65 -13.61
CA GLN A 5 2.98 6.67 -13.28
C GLN A 5 2.74 7.32 -11.90
N ILE A 6 3.62 7.08 -10.93
CA ILE A 6 3.55 7.73 -9.60
C ILE A 6 3.81 9.24 -9.72
N LYS A 7 4.82 9.65 -10.50
CA LYS A 7 5.07 11.07 -10.79
C LYS A 7 3.85 11.72 -11.43
N ARG A 8 3.20 11.03 -12.38
CA ARG A 8 2.00 11.52 -13.04
C ARG A 8 0.83 11.68 -12.07
N ILE A 9 0.62 10.74 -11.14
CA ILE A 9 -0.39 10.88 -10.07
C ILE A 9 -0.13 12.15 -9.23
N ASN A 10 1.12 12.41 -8.86
CA ASN A 10 1.49 13.60 -8.08
C ASN A 10 1.28 14.90 -8.85
N GLU A 11 1.62 14.90 -10.14
CA GLU A 11 1.37 16.03 -11.05
C GLU A 11 -0.13 16.35 -11.15
N LEU A 12 -0.96 15.32 -11.42
CA LEU A 12 -2.42 15.47 -11.47
C LEU A 12 -2.99 15.94 -10.12
N ALA A 13 -2.45 15.46 -9.00
CA ALA A 13 -2.86 15.93 -7.67
C ALA A 13 -2.52 17.41 -7.45
N ARG A 14 -1.36 17.89 -7.95
CA ARG A 14 -0.98 19.30 -7.88
C ARG A 14 -1.90 20.17 -8.74
N ILE A 15 -2.15 19.76 -9.99
CA ILE A 15 -3.05 20.47 -10.92
C ILE A 15 -4.46 20.58 -10.32
N LYS A 16 -4.97 19.49 -9.74
CA LYS A 16 -6.28 19.48 -9.05
C LYS A 16 -6.37 20.52 -7.94
N LYS A 17 -5.28 20.73 -7.19
CA LYS A 17 -5.22 21.67 -6.07
C LYS A 17 -5.09 23.12 -6.53
N GLU A 18 -4.33 23.37 -7.59
CA GLU A 18 -4.04 24.73 -8.05
C GLU A 18 -5.16 25.29 -8.93
N THR A 19 -5.57 24.54 -9.95
CA THR A 19 -6.47 25.02 -11.01
C THR A 19 -7.72 24.17 -11.18
N GLY A 20 -7.75 22.98 -10.57
CA GLY A 20 -8.75 21.94 -10.86
C GLY A 20 -8.35 21.09 -12.07
N LEU A 21 -8.94 19.90 -12.17
CA LEU A 21 -8.69 18.96 -13.29
C LEU A 21 -9.74 19.12 -14.38
N THR A 22 -9.34 18.94 -15.62
CA THR A 22 -10.30 18.72 -16.72
C THR A 22 -10.93 17.32 -16.61
N PRO A 23 -12.08 17.06 -17.26
CA PRO A 23 -12.70 15.75 -17.24
C PRO A 23 -11.79 14.61 -17.70
N GLU A 24 -10.93 14.86 -18.70
CA GLU A 24 -9.97 13.89 -19.23
C GLU A 24 -8.89 13.57 -18.20
N GLN A 25 -8.35 14.61 -17.55
CA GLN A 25 -7.35 14.46 -16.51
C GLN A 25 -7.92 13.77 -15.26
N GLU A 26 -9.20 14.00 -14.95
CA GLU A 26 -9.87 13.32 -13.85
C GLU A 26 -10.06 11.83 -14.15
N GLN A 27 -10.40 11.46 -15.39
CA GLN A 27 -10.44 10.06 -15.82
C GLN A 27 -9.05 9.42 -15.74
N GLU A 28 -8.02 10.10 -16.26
CA GLU A 28 -6.62 9.64 -16.17
C GLU A 28 -6.22 9.41 -14.70
N GLN A 29 -6.50 10.38 -13.83
CA GLN A 29 -6.22 10.27 -12.40
C GLN A 29 -6.94 9.08 -11.78
N LYS A 30 -8.23 8.87 -12.07
CA LYS A 30 -9.00 7.73 -11.54
C LYS A 30 -8.39 6.38 -11.94
N VAL A 31 -8.00 6.23 -13.20
CA VAL A 31 -7.39 5.00 -13.70
C VAL A 31 -6.05 4.74 -13.00
N LEU A 32 -5.17 5.76 -12.95
CA LEU A 32 -3.86 5.66 -12.31
C LEU A 32 -3.99 5.40 -10.81
N TYR A 33 -4.93 6.05 -10.13
CA TYR A 33 -5.12 5.87 -8.69
C TYR A 33 -5.64 4.47 -8.34
N ARG A 34 -6.51 3.89 -9.19
CA ARG A 34 -6.96 2.51 -9.03
C ARG A 34 -5.80 1.53 -9.18
N GLN A 35 -4.99 1.68 -10.22
CA GLN A 35 -3.80 0.85 -10.44
C GLN A 35 -2.81 0.96 -9.27
N TYR A 36 -2.60 2.17 -8.75
CA TYR A 36 -1.76 2.40 -7.59
C TYR A 36 -2.27 1.68 -6.34
N ILE A 37 -3.56 1.81 -6.03
CA ILE A 37 -4.17 1.16 -4.86
C ILE A 37 -4.04 -0.36 -4.97
N ASP A 38 -4.34 -0.94 -6.12
CA ASP A 38 -4.28 -2.40 -6.31
C ASP A 38 -2.84 -2.91 -6.19
N TRP A 39 -1.86 -2.13 -6.69
CA TRP A 39 -0.43 -2.42 -6.51
C TRP A 39 -0.01 -2.38 -5.04
N ILE A 40 -0.35 -1.30 -4.31
CA ILE A 40 -0.05 -1.17 -2.89
C ILE A 40 -0.69 -2.29 -2.07
N LYS A 41 -1.95 -2.64 -2.35
CA LYS A 41 -2.63 -3.76 -1.68
C LYS A 41 -1.89 -5.08 -1.88
N GLY A 42 -1.39 -5.34 -3.09
CA GLY A 42 -0.58 -6.53 -3.37
C GLY A 42 0.70 -6.54 -2.55
N GLN A 43 1.45 -5.43 -2.55
CA GLN A 43 2.69 -5.31 -1.77
C GLN A 43 2.47 -5.46 -0.26
N VAL A 44 1.39 -4.89 0.28
CA VAL A 44 1.06 -5.02 1.71
C VAL A 44 0.74 -6.47 2.06
N LYS A 45 -0.04 -7.18 1.22
CA LYS A 45 -0.32 -8.61 1.43
C LYS A 45 0.96 -9.44 1.43
N THR A 46 1.83 -9.26 0.44
CA THR A 46 3.11 -9.98 0.37
C THR A 46 3.96 -9.74 1.62
N GLN A 47 4.07 -8.50 2.09
CA GLN A 47 4.81 -8.19 3.31
C GLN A 47 4.19 -8.84 4.56
N LEU A 48 2.86 -8.91 4.64
CA LEU A 48 2.17 -9.59 5.75
C LEU A 48 2.37 -11.11 5.69
N ASP A 49 2.29 -11.72 4.50
CA ASP A 49 2.54 -13.15 4.31
C ASP A 49 3.99 -13.51 4.69
N GLU A 50 4.97 -12.69 4.27
CA GLU A 50 6.36 -12.84 4.68
C GLU A 50 6.56 -12.67 6.19
N ALA A 51 5.88 -11.69 6.80
CA ALA A 51 5.96 -11.45 8.24
C ALA A 51 5.34 -12.61 9.05
N ALA A 52 4.24 -13.19 8.56
CA ALA A 52 3.60 -14.37 9.14
C ALA A 52 4.46 -15.62 9.03
N LEU A 53 5.19 -15.79 7.91
CA LEU A 53 6.18 -16.87 7.79
C LEU A 53 7.35 -16.69 8.78
N LYS A 54 7.78 -15.45 9.04
CA LYS A 54 8.83 -15.16 10.03
C LYS A 54 8.36 -15.29 11.47
N ASN A 55 7.07 -15.10 11.75
CA ASN A 55 6.46 -15.19 13.07
C ASN A 55 5.21 -16.08 13.01
N PRO A 56 5.38 -17.41 12.95
CA PRO A 56 4.25 -18.31 12.87
C PRO A 56 3.33 -18.15 14.10
N PRO A 57 2.01 -18.35 13.95
CA PRO A 57 1.09 -18.33 15.10
C PRO A 57 1.55 -19.36 16.14
N GLY A 58 1.87 -18.89 17.34
CA GLY A 58 2.46 -19.70 18.42
C GLY A 58 3.97 -19.47 18.67
N SER A 59 4.67 -18.71 17.82
CA SER A 59 6.01 -18.22 18.17
C SER A 59 5.90 -17.00 19.08
N CYS A 60 5.89 -17.19 20.40
CA CYS A 60 6.10 -16.04 21.29
C CYS A 60 7.54 -15.54 21.11
N SER A 61 7.69 -14.32 20.59
CA SER A 61 8.98 -13.61 20.55
C SER A 61 9.29 -12.91 21.87
N CYS A 62 8.47 -13.15 22.90
CA CYS A 62 8.79 -12.79 24.26
C CYS A 62 9.99 -13.63 24.66
N GLY A 63 11.17 -13.05 24.88
CA GLY A 63 12.38 -13.77 25.30
C GLY A 63 12.29 -14.35 26.72
N ASP A 64 11.08 -14.71 27.16
CA ASP A 64 10.76 -15.21 28.49
C ASP A 64 10.38 -16.69 28.39
N PRO A 65 11.16 -17.60 29.00
CA PRO A 65 10.90 -19.03 28.96
C PRO A 65 9.58 -19.46 29.64
N ASP A 66 8.95 -18.59 30.44
CA ASP A 66 7.81 -18.91 31.32
C ASP A 66 6.53 -18.11 30.99
N CYS A 67 6.38 -17.68 29.74
CA CYS A 67 5.19 -16.95 29.28
C CYS A 67 3.92 -17.83 29.29
N LYS A 68 2.88 -17.41 30.03
CA LYS A 68 1.58 -18.11 30.18
C LYS A 68 0.39 -17.37 29.57
N HIS A 69 0.50 -16.92 28.32
CA HIS A 69 -0.65 -16.33 27.62
C HIS A 69 -1.35 -17.42 26.80
N SER A 70 -2.68 -17.43 26.82
CA SER A 70 -3.46 -18.31 25.93
C SER A 70 -3.54 -17.67 24.53
N HIS A 71 -3.22 -18.46 23.51
CA HIS A 71 -3.38 -18.13 22.08
C HIS A 71 -4.80 -18.38 21.61
#